data_AF-A0A7J3CV13-F1
#
_entry.id   AF-A0A7J3CV13-F1
#
_cell.length_a   1.000
_cell.length_b   1.000
_cell.length_c   1.000
_cell.angle_alpha   90.00
_cell.angle_beta   90.00
_cell.angle_gamma   90.00
#
_symmetry.space_group_name_H-M   'P 1'
#
loop_
_entity.id
_entity.type
_entity.pdbx_description
1 polymer ?
#
loop_
_entity_poly.entity_id
_entity_poly.type
_entity_poly.pdbx_seq_one_letter_code
_entity_poly.pdbx_strand_id
1 'polypeptide(L)'
;MIKLLGIFDVASAILLFINLFINVKAIFLFAAAIYLIIKGLVFLKSMASLLDICAGIFFLLFYFRLNFIAMPYIEIFLSLFLFQKGILSVLA
;
A
#
# COMPACT_ATOMS: atom_id res chain seq x y z
N MET A 1 -15.75 -10.30 4.94
CA MET A 1 -14.48 -10.40 4.18
C MET A 1 -13.98 -9.05 3.69
N ILE A 2 -14.85 -8.22 3.08
CA ILE A 2 -14.52 -6.89 2.54
C ILE A 2 -14.00 -5.92 3.63
N LYS A 3 -14.64 -5.84 4.79
CA LYS A 3 -14.21 -4.98 5.90
C LYS A 3 -12.79 -5.28 6.43
N LEU A 4 -12.43 -6.56 6.51
CA LEU A 4 -11.09 -6.98 6.95
C LEU A 4 -10.01 -6.53 5.96
N LEU A 5 -10.28 -6.70 4.65
CA LEU A 5 -9.40 -6.22 3.58
C LEU A 5 -9.27 -4.69 3.61
N GLY A 6 -10.35 -3.97 3.94
CA GLY A 6 -10.30 -2.51 4.13
C GLY A 6 -9.41 -2.09 5.28
N ILE A 7 -9.46 -2.79 6.43
CA ILE A 7 -8.59 -2.51 7.58
C ILE A 7 -7.10 -2.69 7.21
N PHE A 8 -6.77 -3.76 6.49
CA PHE A 8 -5.40 -4.00 6.04
C PHE A 8 -4.90 -2.96 5.02
N ASP A 9 -5.79 -2.40 4.18
CA ASP A 9 -5.44 -1.29 3.28
C ASP A 9 -5.13 -0.02 4.07
N VAL A 10 -5.96 0.32 5.06
CA VAL A 10 -5.72 1.47 5.95
C VAL A 10 -4.41 1.29 6.72
N ALA A 11 -4.14 0.08 7.23
CA ALA A 11 -2.87 -0.20 7.92
C ALA A 11 -1.65 -0.03 6.99
N SER A 12 -1.76 -0.48 5.73
CA SER A 12 -0.71 -0.31 4.72
C SER A 12 -0.51 1.18 4.38
N ALA A 13 -1.59 1.95 4.27
CA ALA A 13 -1.54 3.40 4.06
C ALA A 13 -0.81 4.12 5.21
N ILE A 14 -1.14 3.76 6.46
CA ILE A 14 -0.50 4.31 7.66
C ILE A 14 0.98 3.94 7.69
N LEU A 15 1.34 2.70 7.32
CA LEU A 15 2.74 2.26 7.24
C LEU A 15 3.55 3.12 6.25
N LEU A 16 3.02 3.38 5.06
CA LEU A 16 3.68 4.30 4.10
C LEU A 16 3.76 5.72 4.62
N PHE A 17 2.68 6.20 5.22
CA PHE A 17 2.65 7.56 5.75
C PHE A 17 3.67 7.76 6.86
N ILE A 18 3.84 6.78 7.75
CA ILE A 18 4.89 6.82 8.78
C ILE A 18 6.28 6.73 8.14
N ASN A 19 6.44 5.92 7.09
CA ASN A 19 7.72 5.76 6.39
C ASN A 19 8.29 7.08 5.85
N LEU A 20 7.42 8.00 5.43
CA LEU A 20 7.80 9.36 5.01
C LEU A 20 8.56 10.14 6.09
N PHE A 21 8.21 9.95 7.36
CA PHE A 21 8.77 10.71 8.48
C PHE A 21 9.83 9.92 9.24
N ILE A 22 9.64 8.61 9.37
CA ILE A 22 10.46 7.71 10.18
C ILE A 22 10.68 6.45 9.37
N ASN A 23 11.95 6.06 9.21
CA ASN A 23 12.31 4.85 8.49
C ASN A 23 11.70 3.62 9.19
N VAL A 24 10.67 3.02 8.57
CA VAL A 24 9.95 1.87 9.13
C VAL A 24 10.82 0.62 8.99
N LYS A 25 10.70 -0.32 9.94
CA LYS A 25 11.39 -1.60 9.82
C LYS A 25 10.99 -2.30 8.52
N ALA A 26 11.99 -2.66 7.74
CA ALA A 26 11.85 -3.24 6.41
C ALA A 26 10.90 -4.46 6.37
N ILE A 27 10.83 -5.24 7.47
CA ILE A 27 9.95 -6.42 7.55
C ILE A 27 8.45 -6.08 7.44
N PHE A 28 8.02 -4.93 7.95
CA PHE A 28 6.62 -4.50 7.85
C PHE A 28 6.28 -4.02 6.44
N LEU A 29 7.21 -3.32 5.79
CA LEU A 29 7.05 -2.90 4.40
C LEU A 29 6.97 -4.12 3.46
N PHE A 30 7.80 -5.13 3.71
CA PHE A 30 7.79 -6.37 2.94
C PHE A 30 6.48 -7.16 3.11
N ALA A 31 5.97 -7.27 4.34
CA ALA A 31 4.69 -7.93 4.60
C ALA A 31 3.52 -7.20 3.92
N ALA A 32 3.49 -5.87 3.98
CA ALA A 32 2.49 -5.05 3.31
C ALA A 32 2.58 -5.16 1.78
N ALA A 33 3.79 -5.19 1.22
CA ALA A 33 4.00 -5.43 -0.21
C ALA A 33 3.38 -6.75 -0.67
N ILE A 34 3.72 -7.85 0.00
CA ILE A 34 3.21 -9.18 -0.33
C ILE A 34 1.68 -9.20 -0.24
N TYR A 35 1.13 -8.64 0.84
CA TYR A 35 -0.32 -8.54 1.02
C TYR A 35 -0.99 -7.82 -0.17
N LEU A 36 -0.51 -6.64 -0.55
CA LEU A 36 -1.08 -5.83 -1.64
C LEU A 36 -0.97 -6.53 -2.99
N ILE A 37 0.16 -7.19 -3.27
CA ILE A 37 0.36 -7.94 -4.51
C ILE A 37 -0.59 -9.13 -4.59
N ILE A 38 -0.63 -9.97 -3.54
CA ILE A 38 -1.51 -11.15 -3.51
C ILE A 38 -2.97 -10.72 -3.64
N LYS A 39 -3.37 -9.69 -2.89
CA LYS A 39 -4.73 -9.14 -2.96
C LYS A 39 -5.04 -8.66 -4.38
N GLY A 40 -4.16 -7.86 -4.97
CA GLY A 40 -4.34 -7.34 -6.33
C GLY A 40 -4.45 -8.46 -7.37
N LEU A 41 -3.68 -9.54 -7.23
CA LEU A 41 -3.75 -10.72 -8.08
C LEU A 41 -5.06 -11.51 -7.90
N VAL A 42 -5.53 -11.68 -6.66
CA VAL A 42 -6.79 -12.38 -6.36
C VAL A 42 -7.99 -11.63 -6.92
N PHE A 43 -7.96 -10.29 -6.91
CA PHE A 43 -9.06 -9.43 -7.34
C PHE A 43 -8.82 -8.74 -8.69
N LEU A 44 -8.02 -9.36 -9.57
CA LEU A 44 -7.56 -8.81 -10.86
C LEU A 44 -8.70 -8.66 -11.87
N LYS A 45 -9.59 -7.72 -11.59
CA LYS A 45 -10.82 -7.43 -12.35
C LYS A 45 -11.05 -5.92 -12.51
N SER A 46 -10.24 -5.09 -11.86
CA SER A 46 -10.46 -3.64 -11.81
C SER A 46 -9.15 -2.85 -11.87
N MET A 47 -9.22 -1.59 -12.31
CA MET A 47 -8.09 -0.67 -12.20
C MET A 47 -7.60 -0.51 -10.75
N ALA A 48 -8.52 -0.58 -9.77
CA ALA A 48 -8.17 -0.53 -8.36
C ALA A 48 -7.31 -1.73 -7.91
N SER A 49 -7.45 -2.91 -8.53
CA SER A 49 -6.60 -4.07 -8.24
C SER A 49 -5.21 -3.97 -8.88
N LEU A 50 -5.11 -3.35 -10.06
CA LEU A 50 -3.82 -3.06 -10.68
C LEU A 50 -3.03 -2.03 -9.86
N LEU A 51 -3.71 -1.03 -9.32
CA LEU A 51 -3.13 -0.06 -8.38
C LEU A 51 -2.64 -0.70 -7.08
N ASP A 52 -3.31 -1.74 -6.56
CA ASP A 52 -2.81 -2.50 -5.40
C ASP A 52 -1.48 -3.20 -5.71
N ILE A 53 -1.38 -3.84 -6.89
CA ILE A 53 -0.14 -4.50 -7.32
C ILE A 53 0.98 -3.45 -7.45
N CYS A 54 0.69 -2.31 -8.08
CA CYS A 54 1.64 -1.22 -8.20
C CYS A 54 2.09 -0.72 -6.82
N ALA A 55 1.15 -0.51 -5.90
CA ALA A 55 1.45 -0.11 -4.52
C ALA A 55 2.40 -1.12 -3.87
N GLY A 56 2.10 -2.42 -3.96
CA GLY A 56 2.96 -3.46 -3.40
C GLY A 56 4.37 -3.50 -4.02
N ILE A 57 4.50 -3.25 -5.33
CA ILE A 57 5.81 -3.11 -5.98
C ILE A 57 6.57 -1.90 -5.42
N PHE A 58 5.90 -0.76 -5.24
CA PHE A 58 6.53 0.42 -4.65
C PHE A 58 6.98 0.18 -3.20
N PHE A 59 6.21 -0.56 -2.39
CA PHE A 59 6.67 -1.01 -1.07
C PHE A 59 7.97 -1.83 -1.14
N LEU A 60 8.13 -2.69 -2.15
CA LEU A 60 9.40 -3.41 -2.36
C LEU A 60 10.54 -2.47 -2.77
N LEU A 61 10.26 -1.46 -3.60
CA LEU A 61 11.28 -0.46 -3.96
C LEU A 61 11.73 0.33 -2.72
N PHE A 62 10.82 0.69 -1.81
CA PHE A 62 11.14 1.30 -0.52
C PHE A 62 11.96 0.35 0.38
N TYR A 63 11.59 -0.93 0.41
CA TYR A 63 12.34 -1.98 1.12
C TYR A 63 13.81 -2.06 0.66
N PHE A 64 14.03 -2.07 -0.65
CA PHE A 64 15.38 -2.09 -1.25
C PHE A 64 16.09 -0.73 -1.24
N ARG A 65 15.46 0.31 -0.68
CA ARG A 65 15.98 1.69 -0.66
C ARG A 65 16.37 2.23 -2.04
N LEU A 66 15.63 1.80 -3.07
CA LEU A 66 15.77 2.32 -4.42
C LEU A 66 15.06 3.68 -4.48
N ASN A 67 15.78 4.72 -4.06
CA ASN A 67 15.26 6.07 -3.96
C ASN A 67 15.39 6.83 -5.28
N PHE A 68 14.26 7.32 -5.77
CA PHE A 68 14.18 8.27 -6.88
C PHE A 68 13.72 9.62 -6.34
N ILE A 69 14.03 10.71 -7.06
CA ILE A 69 13.62 12.08 -6.69
C ILE A 69 12.10 12.18 -6.49
N ALA A 70 11.32 11.39 -7.23
CA ALA A 70 9.86 11.39 -7.17
C ALA A 70 9.28 10.54 -6.01
N MET A 71 10.08 9.79 -5.25
CA MET A 71 9.55 8.79 -4.30
C MET A 71 8.65 9.34 -3.19
N PRO A 72 8.96 10.48 -2.54
CA PRO A 72 8.07 11.02 -1.50
C PRO A 72 6.67 11.34 -2.04
N TYR A 73 6.57 11.83 -3.28
CA TYR A 73 5.27 12.11 -3.92
C TYR A 73 4.48 10.82 -4.21
N ILE A 74 5.18 9.75 -4.57
CA ILE A 74 4.58 8.43 -4.80
C ILE A 74 4.06 7.85 -3.48
N GLU A 75 4.83 7.94 -2.39
CA GLU A 75 4.39 7.50 -1.06
C GLU A 75 3.13 8.24 -0.59
N ILE A 76 3.08 9.56 -0.78
CA ILE A 76 1.90 10.38 -0.45
C ILE A 76 0.71 9.95 -1.32
N PHE A 77 0.88 9.81 -2.63
CA PHE A 77 -0.20 9.40 -3.52
C PHE A 77 -0.75 8.01 -3.17
N LEU A 78 0.13 7.03 -2.96
CA LEU A 78 -0.25 5.66 -2.61
C LEU A 78 -0.91 5.58 -1.24
N SER A 79 -0.40 6.31 -0.25
CA SER A 79 -1.02 6.35 1.09
C SER A 79 -2.42 6.92 1.01
N LEU A 80 -2.65 8.05 0.31
CA LEU A 80 -3.99 8.61 0.12
C LEU A 80 -4.94 7.65 -0.62
N PHE A 81 -4.48 7.00 -1.68
CA PHE A 81 -5.26 6.01 -2.43
C PHE A 81 -5.70 4.84 -1.54
N LEU A 82 -4.76 4.23 -0.82
CA LEU A 82 -5.02 3.10 0.06
C LEU A 82 -5.93 3.51 1.24
N PHE A 83 -5.78 4.72 1.76
CA PHE A 83 -6.61 5.25 2.84
C PHE A 83 -8.05 5.46 2.38
N GLN A 84 -8.26 6.12 1.24
CA GLN A 84 -9.59 6.33 0.66
C GLN A 84 -10.27 4.99 0.39
N LYS A 85 -9.58 4.07 -0.28
CA LYS A 85 -10.10 2.75 -0.63
C LYS A 85 -10.42 1.92 0.61
N GLY A 86 -9.51 1.92 1.58
CA GLY A 86 -9.68 1.19 2.83
C GLY A 86 -10.88 1.69 3.63
N ILE A 87 -11.05 3.01 3.78
CA ILE A 87 -12.21 3.60 4.47
C ILE A 87 -13.51 3.23 3.77
N LEU A 88 -13.58 3.38 2.44
CA LEU A 88 -14.78 3.00 1.67
C LEU A 88 -15.14 1.53 1.88
N SER A 89 -14.13 0.65 1.93
CA SER A 89 -14.30 -0.79 2.17
C SER A 89 -14.69 -1.15 3.60
N VAL A 90 -14.45 -0.29 4.59
CA VAL A 90 -14.84 -0.51 5.99
C VAL A 90 -16.26 -0.01 6.24
N LEU A 91 -16.63 1.12 5.62
CA LEU A 91 -17.93 1.76 5.77
C LEU A 91 -19.05 1.06 5.01
N ALA A 92 -18.75 0.48 3.84
CA ALA A 92 -19.69 -0.34 3.06
C ALA A 92 -19.96 -1.70 3.75
#